data_AF-X1L7W2-F1
#
_entry.id   AF-X1L7W2-F1
#
_cell.length_a   1.000
_cell.length_b   1.000
_cell.length_c   1.000
_cell.angle_alpha   90.00
_cell.angle_beta   90.00
_cell.angle_gamma   90.00
#
_symmetry.space_group_name_H-M   'P 1'
#
loop_
_entity.id
_entity.type
_entity.pdbx_description
1 polymer ?
#
loop_
_entity_poly.entity_id
_entity_poly.type
_entity_poly.pdbx_seq_one_letter_code
_entity_poly.pdbx_strand_id
1 'polypeptide(L)'
;MGWDEIKKARRRLSREQGTIIKDWGGRIPIALIYPNSYHIGMSNLGVHAIYSLLNSYSEVVCERAFWERENRAHRSPALCLESQRPLSDFAVLAFSISYELDYFNVVHILSHLIH
;
A
#
# COMPACT_ATOMS: atom_id res chain seq x y z
N MET A 1 -18.71 0.58 -3.72
CA MET A 1 -18.27 -0.50 -2.81
C MET A 1 -17.00 -0.16 -2.01
N GLY A 2 -16.54 1.10 -1.94
CA GLY A 2 -15.29 1.46 -1.23
C GLY A 2 -15.44 2.08 0.17
N TRP A 3 -16.66 2.29 0.68
CA TRP A 3 -16.88 3.02 1.94
C TRP A 3 -16.36 2.27 3.17
N ASP A 4 -16.52 0.95 3.22
CA ASP A 4 -16.03 0.15 4.34
C ASP A 4 -14.50 0.03 4.36
N GLU A 5 -13.88 -0.08 3.19
CA GLU A 5 -12.41 -0.10 3.03
C GLU A 5 -11.79 1.23 3.43
N ILE A 6 -12.38 2.35 2.98
CA ILE A 6 -11.97 3.70 3.38
C ILE A 6 -12.09 3.89 4.90
N LYS A 7 -13.21 3.48 5.50
CA LYS A 7 -13.43 3.59 6.95
C LYS A 7 -12.42 2.73 7.73
N LYS A 8 -12.11 1.53 7.25
CA LYS A 8 -11.11 0.63 7.83
C LYS A 8 -9.70 1.23 7.75
N ALA A 9 -9.33 1.80 6.61
CA ALA A 9 -8.06 2.50 6.40
C ALA A 9 -7.90 3.68 7.38
N ARG A 10 -8.90 4.58 7.44
CA ARG A 10 -8.89 5.73 8.37
C ARG A 10 -8.76 5.31 9.83
N ARG A 11 -9.44 4.23 10.24
CA ARG A 11 -9.35 3.70 11.61
C ARG A 11 -7.97 3.12 11.94
N ARG A 12 -7.28 2.55 10.95
CA ARG A 12 -5.90 2.06 11.12
C ARG A 12 -4.94 3.23 11.30
N LEU A 13 -5.00 4.19 10.38
CA LEU A 13 -4.18 5.41 10.45
C LEU A 13 -4.36 6.17 11.75
N SER A 14 -5.60 6.31 12.26
CA SER A 14 -5.85 7.01 13.53
C SER A 14 -5.22 6.35 14.75
N ARG A 15 -4.73 5.11 14.63
CA ARG A 15 -4.09 4.34 15.71
C ARG A 15 -2.61 4.12 15.46
N GLU A 16 -2.10 4.49 14.29
CA GLU A 16 -0.69 4.35 13.93
C GLU A 16 0.14 5.52 14.47
N GLN A 17 1.39 5.22 14.76
CA GLN A 17 2.43 6.21 15.02
C GLN A 17 3.49 6.06 13.93
N GLY A 18 4.02 7.18 13.44
CA GLY A 18 5.02 7.18 12.36
C GLY A 18 4.45 7.14 10.94
N THR A 19 3.13 7.26 10.75
CA THR A 19 2.56 7.52 9.42
C THR A 19 3.08 8.86 8.88
N ILE A 20 3.64 8.85 7.67
CA ILE A 20 4.09 10.04 6.95
C ILE A 20 3.09 10.33 5.84
N ILE A 21 2.44 11.49 5.92
CA ILE A 21 1.55 12.00 4.87
C ILE A 21 2.23 13.20 4.23
N LYS A 22 2.45 13.14 2.92
CA LYS A 22 2.99 14.24 2.12
C LYS A 22 1.98 14.66 1.06
N ASP A 23 1.97 15.94 0.74
CA ASP A 23 1.33 16.40 -0.49
C ASP A 23 2.06 15.81 -1.71
N TRP A 24 1.31 15.44 -2.75
CA TRP A 24 1.93 14.87 -3.95
C TRP A 24 2.68 15.94 -4.72
N GLY A 25 2.15 17.15 -4.90
CA GLY A 25 2.90 18.38 -5.23
C GLY A 25 4.10 18.29 -6.19
N GLY A 26 4.04 17.48 -7.24
CA GLY A 26 5.14 17.26 -8.20
C GLY A 26 6.20 16.22 -7.78
N ARG A 27 6.03 15.57 -6.63
CA ARG A 27 6.81 14.41 -6.17
C ARG A 27 6.49 13.16 -6.97
N ILE A 28 7.43 12.23 -7.00
CA ILE A 28 7.26 10.90 -7.58
C ILE A 28 6.42 10.06 -6.60
N PRO A 29 5.21 9.63 -6.98
CA PRO A 29 4.39 8.79 -6.13
C PRO A 29 4.79 7.33 -6.26
N ILE A 30 5.15 6.73 -5.12
CA ILE A 30 5.53 5.33 -5.00
C ILE A 30 4.52 4.61 -4.11
N ALA A 31 3.92 3.54 -4.61
CA ALA A 31 3.14 2.62 -3.80
C ALA A 31 4.05 1.49 -3.32
N LEU A 32 4.38 1.48 -2.02
CA LEU A 32 5.04 0.37 -1.36
C LEU A 32 4.00 -0.69 -1.00
N ILE A 33 3.94 -1.74 -1.80
CA ILE A 33 2.93 -2.79 -1.71
C ILE A 33 3.49 -3.94 -0.89
N TYR A 34 2.82 -4.25 0.21
CA TYR A 34 2.95 -5.53 0.88
C TYR A 34 1.84 -6.44 0.38
N PRO A 35 2.15 -7.50 -0.40
CA PRO A 35 1.16 -8.36 -1.06
C PRO A 35 0.53 -9.36 -0.08
N ASN A 36 0.21 -8.91 1.13
CA ASN A 36 -0.40 -9.68 2.20
C ASN A 36 -1.14 -8.72 3.16
N SER A 37 -1.72 -9.26 4.23
CA SER A 37 -2.51 -8.48 5.18
C SER A 37 -1.71 -7.35 5.83
N TYR A 38 -2.41 -6.27 6.18
CA TYR A 38 -1.87 -5.14 6.92
C TYR A 38 -1.10 -5.57 8.19
N HIS A 39 -1.66 -6.50 8.95
CA HIS A 39 -1.04 -6.93 10.21
C HIS A 39 0.33 -7.57 10.00
N ILE A 40 0.48 -8.41 8.98
CA ILE A 40 1.78 -9.05 8.67
C ILE A 40 2.76 -8.00 8.15
N GLY A 41 2.33 -7.13 7.25
CA GLY A 41 3.20 -6.09 6.70
C GLY A 41 3.67 -5.08 7.75
N MET A 42 2.80 -4.72 8.70
CA MET A 42 3.16 -3.83 9.81
C MET A 42 4.06 -4.50 10.85
N SER A 43 4.16 -5.83 10.85
CA SER A 43 5.16 -6.57 11.64
C SER A 43 6.50 -6.76 10.90
N ASN A 44 6.65 -6.21 9.69
CA ASN A 44 7.87 -6.33 8.90
C ASN A 44 8.75 -5.08 9.02
N LEU A 45 9.90 -5.19 9.68
CA LEU A 45 10.86 -4.10 9.83
C LEU A 45 11.40 -3.57 8.50
N GLY A 46 11.61 -4.45 7.51
CA GLY A 46 12.07 -4.08 6.17
C GLY A 46 11.08 -3.16 5.45
N VAL A 47 9.78 -3.41 5.61
CA VAL A 47 8.73 -2.51 5.07
C VAL A 47 8.83 -1.13 5.69
N HIS A 48 8.98 -1.04 7.02
CA HIS A 48 9.13 0.23 7.73
C HIS A 48 10.42 0.97 7.33
N ALA A 49 11.51 0.24 7.15
CA ALA A 49 12.80 0.80 6.74
C ALA A 49 12.72 1.40 5.33
N ILE A 50 12.17 0.65 4.36
CA ILE A 50 11.99 1.13 2.98
C ILE A 50 11.02 2.31 2.95
N TYR A 51 9.90 2.22 3.68
CA TYR A 51 8.92 3.30 3.78
C TYR A 51 9.55 4.60 4.30
N SER A 52 10.34 4.51 5.37
CA SER A 52 11.02 5.66 5.97
C SER A 52 12.11 6.21 5.06
N LEU A 53 12.89 5.34 4.41
CA LEU A 53 13.94 5.73 3.47
C LEU A 53 13.35 6.47 2.26
N LEU A 54 12.34 5.90 1.61
CA LEU A 54 11.70 6.52 0.45
C LEU A 54 11.08 7.87 0.83
N ASN A 55 10.43 7.94 2.00
CA ASN A 55 9.89 9.20 2.50
C ASN A 55 10.95 10.16 3.06
N SER A 56 12.23 9.79 3.16
CA SER A 56 13.29 10.74 3.51
C SER A 56 13.66 11.66 2.33
N TYR A 57 13.42 11.22 1.08
CA TYR A 57 13.64 12.03 -0.10
C TYR A 57 12.53 13.07 -0.27
N SER A 58 12.90 14.32 -0.53
CA SER A 58 11.96 15.45 -0.59
C SER A 58 11.03 15.39 -1.82
N GLU A 59 11.51 14.74 -2.87
CA GLU A 59 10.93 14.58 -4.19
C GLU A 59 10.06 13.31 -4.30
N VAL A 60 9.95 12.53 -3.22
CA VAL A 60 9.20 11.27 -3.21
C VAL A 60 8.05 11.36 -2.21
N VAL A 61 6.88 10.86 -2.62
CA VAL A 61 5.78 10.50 -1.72
C VAL A 61 5.60 8.99 -1.78
N CYS A 62 5.90 8.31 -0.69
CA CYS A 62 5.73 6.86 -0.61
C CYS A 62 4.53 6.56 0.29
N GLU A 63 3.59 5.81 -0.25
CA GLU A 63 2.38 5.35 0.47
C GLU A 63 2.35 3.83 0.51
N ARG A 64 1.66 3.25 1.49
CA ARG A 64 1.64 1.80 1.71
C ARG A 64 0.35 1.21 1.17
N ALA A 65 0.42 0.08 0.50
CA ALA A 65 -0.74 -0.69 0.11
C ALA A 65 -0.63 -2.13 0.63
N PHE A 66 -1.76 -2.70 1.06
CA PHE A 66 -1.83 -4.04 1.62
C PHE A 66 -2.91 -4.84 0.90
N TRP A 67 -2.65 -6.13 0.65
CA TRP A 67 -3.57 -7.02 -0.04
C TRP A 67 -4.27 -7.95 0.94
N GLU A 68 -5.50 -7.62 1.33
CA GLU A 68 -6.24 -8.35 2.34
C GLU A 68 -7.10 -9.48 1.75
N ARG A 69 -7.63 -10.34 2.62
CA ARG A 69 -8.56 -11.40 2.20
C ARG A 69 -9.82 -10.80 1.58
N GLU A 70 -10.27 -9.67 2.09
CA GLU A 70 -11.43 -8.94 1.58
C GLU A 70 -11.20 -8.42 0.17
N ASN A 71 -9.99 -7.94 -0.17
CA ASN A 71 -9.65 -7.55 -1.54
C ASN A 71 -9.75 -8.75 -2.49
N ARG A 72 -9.29 -9.93 -2.06
CA ARG A 72 -9.43 -11.18 -2.82
C ARG A 72 -10.89 -11.61 -3.00
N ALA A 73 -11.68 -11.54 -1.93
CA ALA A 73 -13.06 -12.00 -1.93
C ALA A 73 -13.96 -11.13 -2.82
N HIS A 74 -13.73 -9.81 -2.83
CA HIS A 74 -14.58 -8.86 -3.54
C HIS A 74 -13.99 -8.37 -4.87
N ARG A 75 -12.79 -8.85 -5.25
CA ARG A 75 -12.01 -8.35 -6.40
C ARG A 75 -11.86 -6.83 -6.38
N SER A 76 -11.77 -6.25 -5.18
CA SER A 76 -11.58 -4.81 -5.02
C SER A 76 -10.14 -4.44 -5.38
N PRO A 77 -9.93 -3.31 -6.06
CA PRO A 77 -8.58 -2.80 -6.29
C PRO A 77 -7.90 -2.50 -4.96
N ALA A 78 -6.58 -2.70 -4.89
CA ALA A 78 -5.82 -2.26 -3.74
C ALA A 78 -5.79 -0.73 -3.71
N LEU A 79 -6.08 -0.16 -2.53
CA LEU A 79 -5.95 1.27 -2.27
C LEU A 79 -4.76 1.50 -1.34
N CYS A 80 -4.03 2.59 -1.58
CA CYS A 80 -3.01 3.04 -0.65
C CYS A 80 -3.64 3.52 0.66
N LEU A 81 -2.98 3.24 1.76
CA LEU A 81 -3.52 3.42 3.11
C LEU A 81 -3.67 4.91 3.44
N GLU A 82 -2.65 5.71 3.13
CA GLU A 82 -2.55 7.14 3.43
C GLU A 82 -3.59 7.96 2.68
N SER A 83 -3.59 7.92 1.34
CA SER A 83 -4.48 8.74 0.51
C SER A 83 -5.78 8.06 0.11
N GLN A 84 -5.90 6.74 0.25
CA GLN A 84 -6.98 5.92 -0.34
C GLN A 84 -7.05 6.01 -1.87
N ARG A 85 -5.96 6.39 -2.53
CA ARG A 85 -5.85 6.35 -3.99
C ARG A 85 -5.66 4.93 -4.51
N PRO A 86 -6.18 4.60 -5.69
CA PRO A 86 -5.89 3.34 -6.35
C PRO A 86 -4.43 3.26 -6.79
N LEU A 87 -3.89 2.05 -6.87
CA LEU A 87 -2.51 1.82 -7.33
C LEU A 87 -2.23 2.39 -8.74
N SER A 88 -3.26 2.51 -9.59
CA SER A 88 -3.15 3.10 -10.93
C SER A 88 -2.74 4.57 -10.95
N ASP A 89 -2.90 5.29 -9.84
CA ASP A 89 -2.48 6.70 -9.72
C ASP A 89 -0.96 6.84 -9.50
N PHE A 90 -0.26 5.76 -9.15
CA PHE A 90 1.15 5.80 -8.76
C PHE A 90 2.09 5.57 -9.94
N ALA A 91 3.22 6.26 -9.96
CA ALA A 91 4.23 6.16 -11.00
C ALA A 91 5.12 4.91 -10.81
N VAL A 92 5.28 4.46 -9.57
CA VAL A 92 6.10 3.29 -9.21
C VAL A 92 5.33 2.39 -8.27
N LEU A 93 5.31 1.09 -8.59
CA LEU A 93 4.80 0.03 -7.72
C LEU A 93 5.99 -0.77 -7.17
N ALA A 94 6.25 -0.67 -5.87
CA ALA A 94 7.36 -1.34 -5.20
C ALA A 94 6.81 -2.50 -4.33
N PHE A 95 7.06 -3.74 -4.73
CA PHE A 95 6.59 -4.91 -3.98
C PHE A 95 7.61 -5.38 -2.94
N SER A 96 7.20 -5.51 -1.69
CA SER A 96 7.99 -6.13 -0.62
C SER A 96 7.51 -7.56 -0.40
N ILE A 97 8.25 -8.54 -0.91
CA ILE A 97 7.91 -9.97 -0.87
C ILE A 97 8.66 -10.61 0.29
N SER A 98 7.94 -11.21 1.24
CA SER A 98 8.54 -11.84 2.43
C SER A 98 8.38 -13.35 2.47
N TYR A 99 7.33 -13.87 1.84
CA TYR A 99 6.99 -15.29 1.83
C TYR A 99 6.75 -15.80 0.41
N GLU A 100 6.88 -17.11 0.21
CA GLU A 100 6.64 -17.73 -1.10
C GLU A 100 5.21 -17.52 -1.61
N LEU A 101 4.21 -17.56 -0.72
CA LEU A 101 2.82 -17.34 -1.10
C LEU A 101 2.53 -15.90 -1.55
N ASP A 102 3.41 -14.95 -1.24
CA ASP A 102 3.25 -13.55 -1.65
C ASP A 102 3.36 -13.41 -3.17
N TYR A 103 4.10 -14.28 -3.87
CA TYR A 103 4.22 -14.27 -5.33
C TYR A 103 2.86 -14.39 -6.02
N PHE A 104 1.98 -15.26 -5.53
CA PHE A 104 0.62 -15.41 -6.08
C PHE A 104 -0.20 -14.13 -5.89
N ASN A 105 -0.07 -13.48 -4.75
CA ASN A 105 -0.78 -12.22 -4.49
C ASN A 105 -0.26 -11.09 -5.37
N VAL A 106 1.04 -11.03 -5.67
CA VAL A 106 1.60 -10.07 -6.64
C VAL A 106 0.94 -10.24 -8.01
N VAL A 107 0.86 -11.48 -8.52
CA VAL A 107 0.21 -11.76 -9.81
C VAL A 107 -1.26 -11.31 -9.80
N HIS A 108 -1.99 -11.58 -8.70
CA HIS A 108 -3.37 -11.12 -8.56
C HIS A 108 -3.49 -9.60 -8.53
N ILE A 109 -2.61 -8.88 -7.83
CA ILE A 109 -2.65 -7.41 -7.79
C ILE A 109 -2.42 -6.83 -9.19
N LEU A 110 -1.40 -7.35 -9.90
CA LEU A 110 -1.08 -6.88 -11.26
C LEU A 110 -2.19 -7.20 -12.26
N SER A 111 -2.85 -8.36 -12.16
CA SER A 111 -3.94 -8.70 -13.08
C SER A 111 -5.14 -7.76 -12.95
N HIS A 112 -5.36 -7.15 -11.79
CA HIS A 112 -6.44 -6.18 -11.56
C HIS A 112 -6.05 -4.75 -11.96
N LEU A 113 -4.79 -4.49 -12.34
CA LEU A 113 -4.34 -3.17 -12.79
C LEU A 113 -4.40 -2.97 -14.31
N ILE A 114 -4.51 -4.06 -15.08
CA ILE A 114 -4.42 -4.06 -16.54
C ILE A 114 -5.82 -4.01 -17.20
N HIS A 115 -6.87 -3.84 -16.41
CA HIS A 115 -8.28 -3.75 -16.85
C HIS A 115 -8.90 -2.44 -16.40
#